data_AF-A0A9J6CVH5-F1
#
_entry.id   AF-A0A9J6CVH5-F1
#
_cell.length_a   1.000
_cell.length_b   1.000
_cell.length_c   1.000
_cell.angle_alpha   90.00
_cell.angle_beta   90.00
_cell.angle_gamma   90.00
#
_symmetry.space_group_name_H-M   'P 1'
#
loop_
_entity.id
_entity.type
_entity.pdbx_description
1 polymer ?
#
loop_
_entity_poly.entity_id
_entity_poly.type
_entity_poly.pdbx_seq_one_letter_code
_entity_poly.pdbx_strand_id
1 'polypeptide(L)'
;MKWSLPKDFASCPSYSLHGHGPKVRSGQVSLHTLLPIWVEKRGIQPDLLAPEEVDVLVRVVLWKAIHDDDSAETAAKICTRVIRAEFDGGFVDQLLWTCRKWLKQHDVPVQSSTFWAPLEPKTQKNAGQILIAFVKFMAVILSGVPENPGAASMGSIHCGHIFSMAALLCDSCRLVMNSPQPDYEAKVECLRRALTTAGEAAERGAPAHMAALVYCLRDAFLSSDVPEKARLTLLELLELRASGWKLSLEQQLYYTSLEDAAGNEYGNK
;
A
#
# COMPACT_ATOMS: atom_id res chain seq x y z
N MET A 1 -4.17 -7.59 22.99
CA MET A 1 -5.18 -6.53 23.20
C MET A 1 -6.49 -6.95 22.54
N LYS A 2 -7.63 -6.93 23.27
CA LYS A 2 -8.96 -7.28 22.76
C LYS A 2 -9.66 -6.00 22.25
N TRP A 3 -10.25 -6.05 21.06
CA TRP A 3 -10.90 -4.91 20.40
C TRP A 3 -12.32 -5.26 19.94
N SER A 4 -13.24 -4.31 20.08
CA SER A 4 -14.66 -4.42 19.74
C SER A 4 -15.03 -3.44 18.63
N LEU A 5 -15.82 -3.87 17.64
CA LEU A 5 -16.31 -3.03 16.55
C LEU A 5 -17.54 -2.18 16.95
N PRO A 6 -17.78 -1.05 16.24
CA PRO A 6 -19.06 -0.33 16.26
C PRO A 6 -20.21 -1.20 15.77
N LYS A 7 -21.40 -1.04 16.36
CA LYS A 7 -22.56 -1.92 16.18
C LYS A 7 -23.29 -1.77 14.84
N ASP A 8 -22.91 -0.80 14.01
CA ASP A 8 -23.72 -0.35 12.88
C ASP A 8 -23.38 -1.02 11.53
N PHE A 9 -22.41 -1.93 11.51
CA PHE A 9 -21.98 -2.64 10.30
C PHE A 9 -23.06 -3.57 9.71
N ALA A 10 -24.03 -4.00 10.53
CA ALA A 10 -25.12 -4.87 10.09
C ALA A 10 -26.31 -4.12 9.47
N SER A 11 -26.25 -2.78 9.39
CA SER A 11 -27.43 -1.94 9.14
C SER A 11 -27.45 -1.27 7.76
N CYS A 12 -26.48 -1.53 6.87
CA CYS A 12 -26.51 -0.97 5.51
C CYS A 12 -27.64 -1.62 4.67
N PRO A 13 -28.60 -0.85 4.12
CA PRO A 13 -29.85 -1.39 3.59
C PRO A 13 -29.76 -1.94 2.15
N SER A 14 -28.57 -2.19 1.59
CA SER A 14 -28.41 -2.58 0.18
C SER A 14 -28.17 -4.07 -0.08
N TYR A 15 -28.17 -4.95 0.92
CA TYR A 15 -27.93 -6.39 0.70
C TYR A 15 -28.95 -7.24 1.46
N SER A 16 -30.08 -7.54 0.81
CA SER A 16 -31.02 -8.55 1.29
C SER A 16 -30.60 -9.90 0.70
N LEU A 17 -29.87 -10.70 1.49
CA LEU A 17 -29.50 -12.08 1.18
C LEU A 17 -30.74 -12.97 1.34
N HIS A 18 -31.34 -13.39 0.22
CA HIS A 18 -32.18 -14.59 0.17
C HIS A 18 -31.42 -15.67 -0.59
N GLY A 19 -30.93 -16.67 0.13
CA GLY A 19 -30.29 -17.85 -0.44
C GLY A 19 -29.61 -18.67 0.65
N HIS A 20 -30.02 -19.93 0.79
CA HIS A 20 -29.67 -20.84 1.87
C HIS A 20 -28.15 -21.11 1.99
N GLY A 21 -27.50 -20.43 2.94
CA GLY A 21 -26.19 -20.77 3.54
C GLY A 21 -26.31 -20.70 5.07
N PRO A 22 -25.34 -21.23 5.85
CA PRO A 22 -25.53 -21.48 7.28
C PRO A 22 -25.90 -20.18 8.01
N LYS A 23 -27.05 -20.20 8.71
CA LYS A 23 -27.57 -19.09 9.52
C LYS A 23 -26.50 -18.62 10.51
N VAL A 24 -25.79 -17.55 10.17
CA VAL A 24 -24.98 -16.79 11.11
C VAL A 24 -25.97 -16.01 11.97
N ARG A 25 -26.22 -16.51 13.19
CA ARG A 25 -27.08 -15.85 14.17
C ARG A 25 -26.54 -14.44 14.44
N SER A 26 -27.44 -13.48 14.40
CA SER A 26 -27.26 -12.08 14.81
C SER A 26 -26.62 -12.00 16.20
N GLY A 27 -25.31 -11.87 16.22
CA GLY A 27 -24.50 -11.69 17.42
C GLY A 27 -23.13 -11.25 16.96
N GLN A 28 -22.78 -10.00 17.27
CA GLN A 28 -21.48 -9.34 17.09
C GLN A 28 -20.32 -10.31 16.79
N VAL A 29 -20.04 -10.56 15.51
CA VAL A 29 -18.76 -11.18 15.12
C VAL A 29 -17.85 -10.04 14.70
N SER A 30 -16.85 -9.73 15.51
CA SER A 30 -15.81 -8.76 15.13
C SER A 30 -15.09 -9.26 13.87
N LEU A 31 -14.92 -8.41 12.85
CA LEU A 31 -14.16 -8.71 11.62
C LEU A 31 -12.71 -9.16 11.92
N HIS A 32 -12.14 -8.74 13.05
CA HIS A 32 -10.87 -9.24 13.61
C HIS A 32 -10.87 -10.76 13.86
N THR A 33 -12.02 -11.34 14.13
CA THR A 33 -12.20 -12.79 14.33
C THR A 33 -12.30 -13.49 12.99
N LEU A 34 -12.85 -12.83 11.96
CA LEU A 34 -13.02 -13.42 10.63
C LEU A 34 -11.71 -13.50 9.85
N LEU A 35 -10.85 -12.48 9.86
CA LEU A 35 -9.62 -12.51 9.05
C LEU A 35 -8.67 -13.69 9.39
N PRO A 36 -8.35 -13.96 10.67
CA PRO A 36 -7.60 -15.15 11.06
C PRO A 36 -8.41 -16.43 10.82
N ILE A 37 -9.71 -16.46 11.06
CA ILE A 37 -10.55 -17.64 10.79
C ILE A 37 -10.63 -17.97 9.29
N TRP A 38 -10.60 -16.97 8.42
CA TRP A 38 -10.60 -17.16 6.97
C TRP A 38 -9.24 -17.65 6.48
N VAL A 39 -8.14 -17.15 7.07
CA VAL A 39 -6.77 -17.56 6.74
C VAL A 39 -6.40 -18.93 7.35
N GLU A 40 -6.77 -19.19 8.60
CA GLU A 40 -6.35 -20.33 9.42
C GLU A 40 -7.31 -21.52 9.36
N LYS A 41 -8.62 -21.27 9.13
CA LYS A 41 -9.66 -22.31 9.21
C LYS A 41 -10.14 -22.83 7.85
N ARG A 42 -9.84 -22.14 6.74
CA ARG A 42 -10.27 -22.54 5.38
C ARG A 42 -9.17 -22.94 4.41
N GLY A 43 -7.90 -22.58 4.65
CA GLY A 43 -6.85 -22.80 3.64
C GLY A 43 -7.21 -22.07 2.35
N ILE A 44 -6.91 -20.76 2.30
CA ILE A 44 -7.35 -19.80 1.28
C ILE A 44 -7.46 -20.43 -0.13
N GLN A 45 -8.68 -20.76 -0.55
CA GLN A 45 -9.04 -20.98 -1.94
C GLN A 45 -9.86 -19.75 -2.35
N PRO A 46 -9.21 -18.69 -2.85
CA PRO A 46 -9.90 -17.43 -3.18
C PRO A 46 -10.88 -17.62 -4.33
N ASP A 47 -10.61 -18.59 -5.23
CA ASP A 47 -11.50 -18.96 -6.34
C ASP A 47 -12.84 -19.56 -5.87
N LEU A 48 -12.97 -19.94 -4.58
CA LEU A 48 -14.23 -20.43 -4.01
C LEU A 48 -15.07 -19.34 -3.33
N LEU A 49 -14.55 -18.10 -3.25
CA LEU A 49 -15.26 -17.00 -2.62
C LEU A 49 -16.25 -16.38 -3.59
N ALA A 50 -17.43 -16.01 -3.08
CA ALA A 50 -18.35 -15.23 -3.88
C ALA A 50 -17.76 -13.82 -4.12
N PRO A 51 -18.05 -13.16 -5.26
CA PRO A 51 -17.52 -11.81 -5.55
C PRO A 51 -17.78 -10.79 -4.44
N GLU A 52 -18.91 -10.91 -3.73
CA GLU A 52 -19.27 -10.05 -2.60
C GLU A 52 -18.36 -10.28 -1.39
N GLU A 53 -17.94 -11.53 -1.14
CA GLU A 53 -17.01 -11.88 -0.07
C GLU A 53 -15.60 -11.36 -0.38
N VAL A 54 -15.19 -11.41 -1.65
CA VAL A 54 -13.91 -10.86 -2.13
C VAL A 54 -13.87 -9.33 -1.96
N ASP A 55 -14.94 -8.61 -2.35
CA ASP A 55 -15.02 -7.15 -2.16
C ASP A 55 -14.93 -6.75 -0.69
N VAL A 56 -15.67 -7.45 0.20
CA VAL A 56 -15.62 -7.20 1.64
C VAL A 56 -14.21 -7.46 2.18
N LEU A 57 -13.58 -8.57 1.78
CA LEU A 57 -12.23 -8.91 2.23
C LEU A 57 -11.21 -7.83 1.81
N VAL A 58 -11.19 -7.47 0.53
CA VAL A 58 -10.30 -6.45 -0.03
C VAL A 58 -10.47 -5.12 0.71
N ARG A 59 -11.71 -4.70 0.92
CA ARG A 59 -12.03 -3.47 1.66
C ARG A 59 -11.52 -3.48 3.09
N VAL A 60 -11.74 -4.58 3.82
CA VAL A 60 -11.29 -4.69 5.21
C VAL A 60 -9.77 -4.69 5.29
N VAL A 61 -9.10 -5.41 4.39
CA VAL A 61 -7.63 -5.48 4.36
C VAL A 61 -7.03 -4.12 4.04
N LEU A 62 -7.54 -3.43 3.00
CA LEU A 62 -7.08 -2.10 2.63
C LEU A 62 -7.35 -1.07 3.72
N TRP A 63 -8.57 -1.06 4.30
CA TRP A 63 -8.91 -0.14 5.39
C TRP A 63 -7.97 -0.33 6.57
N LYS A 64 -7.68 -1.58 6.94
CA LYS A 64 -6.77 -1.89 8.03
C LYS A 64 -5.37 -1.38 7.70
N ALA A 65 -4.86 -1.74 6.52
CA ALA A 65 -3.51 -1.36 6.07
C ALA A 65 -3.24 0.15 6.17
N ILE A 66 -4.23 0.99 5.83
CA ILE A 66 -4.04 2.45 5.78
C ILE A 66 -4.33 3.16 7.11
N HIS A 67 -5.13 2.56 8.01
CA HIS A 67 -5.52 3.18 9.28
C HIS A 67 -4.75 2.66 10.50
N ASP A 68 -4.23 1.44 10.47
CA ASP A 68 -3.49 0.84 11.60
C ASP A 68 -1.99 0.81 11.26
N ASP A 69 -1.18 1.57 12.02
CA ASP A 69 0.22 1.92 11.72
C ASP A 69 1.14 0.70 11.53
N ASP A 70 0.89 -0.37 12.29
CA ASP A 70 1.71 -1.59 12.27
C ASP A 70 1.11 -2.69 11.39
N SER A 71 -0.01 -2.39 10.71
CA SER A 71 -0.78 -3.41 10.00
C SER A 71 -0.54 -3.44 8.51
N ALA A 72 0.02 -2.39 7.91
CA ALA A 72 0.25 -2.30 6.46
C ALA A 72 1.03 -3.51 5.93
N GLU A 73 2.12 -3.87 6.61
CA GLU A 73 2.95 -5.01 6.23
C GLU A 73 2.23 -6.35 6.42
N THR A 74 1.50 -6.50 7.53
CA THR A 74 0.73 -7.73 7.82
C THR A 74 -0.40 -7.93 6.81
N ALA A 75 -1.15 -6.85 6.51
CA ALA A 75 -2.19 -6.83 5.50
C ALA A 75 -1.64 -7.17 4.12
N ALA A 76 -0.50 -6.58 3.75
CA ALA A 76 0.18 -6.88 2.50
C ALA A 76 0.61 -8.35 2.41
N LYS A 77 1.20 -8.91 3.48
CA LYS A 77 1.56 -10.33 3.55
C LYS A 77 0.35 -11.26 3.37
N ILE A 78 -0.82 -10.88 3.89
CA ILE A 78 -2.07 -11.61 3.68
C ILE A 78 -2.47 -11.54 2.21
N CYS A 79 -2.53 -10.35 1.60
CA CYS A 79 -2.78 -10.19 0.17
C CYS A 79 -1.83 -11.04 -0.66
N THR A 80 -0.52 -10.95 -0.44
CA THR A 80 0.47 -11.72 -1.19
C THR A 80 0.25 -13.23 -1.08
N ARG A 81 -0.18 -13.75 0.08
CA ARG A 81 -0.53 -15.16 0.24
C ARG A 81 -1.78 -15.54 -0.57
N VAL A 82 -2.81 -14.70 -0.55
CA VAL A 82 -4.03 -14.91 -1.34
C VAL A 82 -3.70 -14.90 -2.84
N ILE A 83 -2.96 -13.89 -3.30
CA ILE A 83 -2.54 -13.73 -4.71
C ILE A 83 -1.73 -14.94 -5.20
N ARG A 84 -0.86 -15.49 -4.35
CA ARG A 84 -0.07 -16.69 -4.68
C ARG A 84 -0.90 -17.98 -4.72
N ALA A 85 -2.05 -18.00 -4.06
CA ALA A 85 -2.94 -19.16 -3.99
C ALA A 85 -4.07 -19.10 -5.03
N GLU A 86 -4.31 -17.94 -5.63
CA GLU A 86 -5.37 -17.70 -6.60
C GLU A 86 -5.02 -18.18 -8.00
N PHE A 87 -6.01 -18.69 -8.73
CA PHE A 87 -5.88 -19.11 -10.11
C PHE A 87 -6.54 -18.11 -11.08
N ASP A 88 -7.76 -17.65 -10.81
CA ASP A 88 -8.52 -16.83 -11.75
C ASP A 88 -8.12 -15.33 -11.78
N GLY A 89 -7.39 -14.87 -10.76
CA GLY A 89 -6.95 -13.49 -10.60
C GLY A 89 -8.02 -12.52 -10.09
N GLY A 90 -9.20 -13.01 -9.68
CA GLY A 90 -10.34 -12.18 -9.30
C GLY A 90 -10.10 -11.30 -8.07
N PHE A 91 -9.42 -11.82 -7.05
CA PHE A 91 -8.99 -11.08 -5.88
C PHE A 91 -8.00 -9.99 -6.25
N VAL A 92 -7.00 -10.29 -7.09
CA VAL A 92 -6.02 -9.28 -7.53
C VAL A 92 -6.71 -8.16 -8.30
N ASP A 93 -7.63 -8.50 -9.20
CA ASP A 93 -8.40 -7.52 -9.97
C ASP A 93 -9.25 -6.64 -9.06
N GLN A 94 -9.97 -7.24 -8.10
CA GLN A 94 -10.79 -6.50 -7.14
C GLN A 94 -9.93 -5.62 -6.22
N LEU A 95 -8.76 -6.11 -5.80
CA LEU A 95 -7.78 -5.36 -5.02
C LEU A 95 -7.29 -4.14 -5.80
N LEU A 96 -6.81 -4.33 -7.03
CA LEU A 96 -6.33 -3.27 -7.90
C LEU A 96 -7.43 -2.24 -8.19
N TRP A 97 -8.64 -2.69 -8.48
CA TRP A 97 -9.78 -1.81 -8.71
C TRP A 97 -10.09 -0.97 -7.47
N THR A 98 -10.14 -1.60 -6.29
CA THR A 98 -10.42 -0.93 -5.01
C THR A 98 -9.34 0.09 -4.68
N CYS A 99 -8.07 -0.28 -4.82
CA CYS A 99 -6.92 0.60 -4.58
C CYS A 99 -6.90 1.80 -5.54
N ARG A 100 -7.15 1.60 -6.84
CA ARG A 100 -7.23 2.69 -7.83
C ARG A 100 -8.39 3.64 -7.53
N LYS A 101 -9.56 3.09 -7.22
CA LYS A 101 -10.74 3.87 -6.86
C LYS A 101 -10.47 4.73 -5.63
N TRP A 102 -9.83 4.15 -4.61
CA TRP A 102 -9.42 4.87 -3.41
C TRP A 102 -8.40 5.97 -3.74
N LEU A 103 -7.33 5.65 -4.48
CA LEU A 103 -6.29 6.61 -4.83
C LEU A 103 -6.84 7.82 -5.60
N LYS A 104 -7.75 7.59 -6.57
CA LYS A 104 -8.40 8.65 -7.35
C LYS A 104 -9.23 9.62 -6.49
N GLN A 105 -9.85 9.14 -5.41
CA GLN A 105 -10.58 10.02 -4.49
C GLN A 105 -9.66 10.91 -3.68
N HIS A 106 -8.44 10.43 -3.40
CA HIS A 106 -7.42 11.15 -2.65
C HIS A 106 -6.54 12.07 -3.53
N ASP A 107 -6.63 11.95 -4.85
CA ASP A 107 -6.01 12.88 -5.81
C ASP A 107 -6.76 14.22 -5.90
N VAL A 108 -8.05 14.25 -5.52
CA VAL A 108 -8.88 15.46 -5.54
C VAL A 108 -8.91 16.13 -4.16
N PRO A 109 -8.46 17.39 -4.01
CA PRO A 109 -8.27 18.05 -2.71
C PRO A 109 -9.57 18.40 -1.94
N VAL A 110 -10.76 18.06 -2.44
CA VAL A 110 -12.04 18.65 -1.97
C VAL A 110 -13.05 17.62 -1.41
N GLN A 111 -12.73 16.33 -1.27
CA GLN A 111 -13.75 15.34 -0.88
C GLN A 111 -13.52 14.66 0.47
N SER A 112 -14.52 14.79 1.34
CA SER A 112 -14.82 13.85 2.42
C SER A 112 -15.13 12.49 1.81
N SER A 113 -14.24 11.52 1.99
CA SER A 113 -14.37 10.20 1.38
C SER A 113 -15.48 9.40 2.07
N THR A 114 -16.63 9.24 1.41
CA THR A 114 -17.70 8.30 1.84
C THR A 114 -17.32 6.84 1.61
N PHE A 115 -16.13 6.57 1.05
CA PHE A 115 -15.66 5.24 0.69
C PHE A 115 -15.63 4.28 1.89
N TRP A 116 -15.39 4.82 3.09
CA TRP A 116 -15.29 4.07 4.34
C TRP A 116 -16.38 4.44 5.36
N ALA A 117 -17.50 5.05 4.95
CA ALA A 117 -18.52 5.55 5.89
C ALA A 117 -18.93 4.58 7.02
N PRO A 118 -18.97 3.23 6.82
CA PRO A 118 -19.25 2.28 7.90
C PRO A 118 -18.04 1.89 8.79
N LEU A 119 -16.82 2.23 8.40
CA LEU A 119 -15.55 1.79 8.99
C LEU A 119 -14.74 2.94 9.60
N GLU A 120 -15.21 4.19 9.60
CA GLU A 120 -14.39 5.33 10.03
C GLU A 120 -13.84 5.17 11.47
N PRO A 121 -12.51 5.29 11.67
CA PRO A 121 -11.92 5.21 13.00
C PRO A 121 -12.14 6.48 13.81
N LYS A 122 -12.12 6.34 15.15
CA LYS A 122 -12.17 7.47 16.10
C LYS A 122 -10.86 8.29 16.15
N THR A 123 -9.77 7.73 15.63
CA THR A 123 -8.44 8.37 15.57
C THR A 123 -8.26 9.04 14.22
N GLN A 124 -8.08 10.35 14.23
CA GLN A 124 -8.02 11.19 13.03
C GLN A 124 -6.59 11.22 12.48
N LYS A 125 -6.19 10.16 11.77
CA LYS A 125 -5.02 10.24 10.88
C LYS A 125 -5.29 11.29 9.81
N ASN A 126 -4.30 12.11 9.52
CA ASN A 126 -4.41 13.06 8.42
C ASN A 126 -4.26 12.33 7.06
N ALA A 127 -4.74 12.95 5.98
CA ALA A 127 -4.71 12.33 4.65
C ALA A 127 -3.30 11.89 4.20
N GLY A 128 -2.24 12.60 4.63
CA GLY A 128 -0.85 12.27 4.31
C GLY A 128 -0.37 10.97 4.95
N GLN A 129 -0.66 10.77 6.24
CA GLN A 129 -0.33 9.53 6.95
C GLN A 129 -1.03 8.31 6.32
N ILE A 130 -2.27 8.49 5.88
CA ILE A 130 -3.03 7.43 5.21
C ILE A 130 -2.39 7.09 3.85
N LEU A 131 -1.96 8.10 3.07
CA LEU A 131 -1.23 7.89 1.81
C LEU A 131 0.13 7.22 2.02
N ILE A 132 0.87 7.60 3.06
CA ILE A 132 2.14 6.94 3.45
C ILE A 132 1.91 5.46 3.76
N ALA A 133 0.87 5.14 4.55
CA ALA A 133 0.53 3.77 4.87
C ALA A 133 0.12 2.95 3.63
N PHE A 134 -0.61 3.59 2.70
CA PHE A 134 -0.96 3.00 1.40
C PHE A 134 0.28 2.67 0.55
N VAL A 135 1.24 3.60 0.44
CA VAL A 135 2.50 3.37 -0.29
C VAL A 135 3.27 2.19 0.30
N LYS A 136 3.38 2.11 1.63
CA LYS A 136 4.01 0.98 2.34
C LYS A 136 3.31 -0.35 2.00
N PHE A 137 1.98 -0.37 2.08
CA PHE A 137 1.17 -1.54 1.71
C PHE A 137 1.44 -1.97 0.26
N MET A 138 1.35 -1.06 -0.70
CA MET A 138 1.56 -1.36 -2.12
C MET A 138 2.96 -1.87 -2.43
N ALA A 139 4.00 -1.27 -1.83
CA ALA A 139 5.39 -1.69 -2.01
C ALA A 139 5.60 -3.14 -1.56
N VAL A 140 5.08 -3.50 -0.38
CA VAL A 140 5.22 -4.85 0.18
C VAL A 140 4.48 -5.91 -0.65
N ILE A 141 3.28 -5.58 -1.18
CA ILE A 141 2.60 -6.54 -2.06
C ILE A 141 3.39 -6.71 -3.36
N LEU A 142 3.81 -5.62 -4.01
CA LEU A 142 4.57 -5.70 -5.26
C LEU A 142 5.86 -6.50 -5.11
N SER A 143 6.65 -6.27 -4.05
CA SER A 143 7.86 -7.06 -3.77
C SER A 143 7.57 -8.52 -3.40
N GLY A 144 6.35 -8.79 -2.91
CA GLY A 144 5.93 -10.12 -2.49
C GLY A 144 5.42 -11.00 -3.64
N VAL A 145 5.06 -10.44 -4.79
CA VAL A 145 4.55 -11.21 -5.93
C VAL A 145 5.73 -11.76 -6.74
N PRO A 146 5.87 -13.09 -6.93
CA PRO A 146 6.99 -13.65 -7.66
C PRO A 146 6.92 -13.27 -9.14
N GLU A 147 8.00 -12.73 -9.70
CA GLU A 147 8.04 -12.31 -11.11
C GLU A 147 7.89 -13.46 -12.11
N ASN A 148 8.22 -14.68 -11.69
CA ASN A 148 8.21 -15.86 -12.53
C ASN A 148 7.40 -16.98 -11.85
N PRO A 149 6.06 -16.99 -11.99
CA PRO A 149 5.27 -18.14 -11.56
C PRO A 149 5.69 -19.31 -12.46
N GLY A 150 6.18 -20.40 -11.86
CA GLY A 150 6.69 -21.56 -12.58
C GLY A 150 5.74 -22.01 -13.70
N ALA A 151 6.35 -22.29 -14.86
CA ALA A 151 5.80 -22.76 -16.13
C ALA A 151 4.30 -23.11 -16.25
N ALA A 152 3.74 -22.63 -17.37
CA ALA A 152 2.55 -23.06 -18.12
C ALA A 152 1.24 -22.28 -17.90
N SER A 153 0.83 -21.58 -18.95
CA SER A 153 -0.52 -21.04 -19.24
C SER A 153 -1.03 -19.80 -18.49
N MET A 154 -0.42 -19.37 -17.38
CA MET A 154 -0.96 -18.27 -16.55
C MET A 154 -0.16 -16.95 -16.59
N GLY A 155 0.92 -16.89 -17.39
CA GLY A 155 1.86 -15.77 -17.39
C GLY A 155 1.30 -14.43 -17.85
N SER A 156 0.31 -14.41 -18.77
CA SER A 156 -0.14 -13.14 -19.36
C SER A 156 -0.97 -12.28 -18.41
N ILE A 157 -1.87 -12.89 -17.63
CA ILE A 157 -2.72 -12.19 -16.66
C ILE A 157 -1.85 -11.72 -15.48
N HIS A 158 -0.99 -12.61 -14.99
CA HIS A 158 -0.07 -12.33 -13.91
C HIS A 158 0.89 -11.16 -14.21
N CYS A 159 1.44 -11.10 -15.44
CA CYS A 159 2.25 -9.97 -15.87
C CYS A 159 1.44 -8.65 -15.90
N GLY A 160 0.19 -8.68 -16.38
CA GLY A 160 -0.70 -7.52 -16.39
C GLY A 160 -1.00 -6.97 -14.99
N HIS A 161 -1.14 -7.86 -14.00
CA HIS A 161 -1.34 -7.50 -12.60
C HIS A 161 -0.10 -6.86 -11.99
N ILE A 162 1.09 -7.42 -12.22
CA ILE A 162 2.36 -6.84 -11.75
C ILE A 162 2.53 -5.42 -12.33
N PHE A 163 2.29 -5.22 -13.62
CA PHE A 163 2.40 -3.90 -14.26
C PHE A 163 1.40 -2.90 -13.67
N SER A 164 0.18 -3.37 -13.41
CA SER A 164 -0.87 -2.59 -12.77
C SER A 164 -0.50 -2.15 -11.35
N MET A 165 0.08 -3.04 -10.56
CA MET A 165 0.55 -2.77 -9.20
C MET A 165 1.76 -1.82 -9.21
N ALA A 166 2.70 -2.00 -10.14
CA ALA A 166 3.85 -1.14 -10.35
C ALA A 166 3.44 0.30 -10.68
N ALA A 167 2.51 0.47 -11.63
CA ALA A 167 1.96 1.78 -11.98
C ALA A 167 1.28 2.43 -10.77
N LEU A 168 0.44 1.68 -10.06
CA LEU A 168 -0.28 2.16 -8.88
C LEU A 168 0.68 2.61 -7.75
N LEU A 169 1.77 1.87 -7.51
CA LEU A 169 2.80 2.28 -6.57
C LEU A 169 3.44 3.61 -7.00
N CYS A 170 3.86 3.73 -8.27
CA CYS A 170 4.48 4.95 -8.77
C CYS A 170 3.54 6.17 -8.64
N ASP A 171 2.27 6.01 -9.03
CA ASP A 171 1.27 7.08 -8.94
C ASP A 171 0.98 7.46 -7.48
N SER A 172 0.93 6.49 -6.57
CA SER A 172 0.78 6.77 -5.14
C SER A 172 1.96 7.52 -4.54
N CYS A 173 3.20 7.21 -4.95
CA CYS A 173 4.39 7.95 -4.54
C CYS A 173 4.34 9.41 -5.02
N ARG A 174 3.89 9.66 -6.26
CA ARG A 174 3.68 11.01 -6.80
C ARG A 174 2.63 11.77 -6.00
N LEU A 175 1.51 11.11 -5.68
CA LEU A 175 0.46 11.74 -4.88
C LEU A 175 0.94 12.09 -3.47
N VAL A 176 1.73 11.22 -2.82
CA VAL A 176 2.36 11.52 -1.53
C VAL A 176 3.23 12.78 -1.62
N MET A 177 4.10 12.86 -2.64
CA MET A 177 4.98 14.02 -2.84
C MET A 177 4.22 15.32 -3.07
N ASN A 178 3.14 15.26 -3.84
CA ASN A 178 2.31 16.44 -4.16
C ASN A 178 1.32 16.80 -3.04
N SER A 179 1.17 15.97 -2.01
CA SER A 179 0.23 16.26 -0.92
C SER A 179 0.67 17.49 -0.12
N PRO A 180 -0.24 18.39 0.32
CA PRO A 180 0.10 19.66 1.00
C PRO A 180 0.48 19.50 2.49
N GLN A 181 0.74 18.27 2.94
CA GLN A 181 0.94 17.92 4.35
C GLN A 181 2.26 18.47 4.92
N PRO A 182 2.32 18.82 6.22
CA PRO A 182 3.43 19.58 6.81
C PRO A 182 4.73 18.77 6.97
N ASP A 183 4.65 17.44 7.07
CA ASP A 183 5.81 16.59 7.30
C ASP A 183 6.40 16.11 5.97
N TYR A 184 7.31 16.91 5.41
CA TYR A 184 7.98 16.58 4.14
C TYR A 184 9.01 15.45 4.30
N GLU A 185 9.71 15.39 5.43
CA GLU A 185 10.71 14.35 5.70
C GLU A 185 10.08 12.97 5.76
N ALA A 186 8.95 12.80 6.45
CA ALA A 186 8.27 11.52 6.53
C ALA A 186 7.78 11.02 5.15
N LYS A 187 7.42 11.94 4.24
CA LYS A 187 7.04 11.59 2.86
C LYS A 187 8.23 11.01 2.11
N VAL A 188 9.35 11.73 2.08
CA VAL A 188 10.53 11.31 1.32
C VAL A 188 11.11 10.02 1.91
N GLU A 189 11.13 9.89 3.24
CA GLU A 189 11.56 8.66 3.91
C GLU A 189 10.64 7.47 3.62
N CYS A 190 9.32 7.69 3.53
CA CYS A 190 8.38 6.67 3.07
C CYS A 190 8.70 6.21 1.64
N LEU A 191 8.94 7.16 0.73
CA LEU A 191 9.31 6.86 -0.65
C LEU A 191 10.64 6.11 -0.71
N ARG A 192 11.63 6.51 0.07
CA ARG A 192 12.92 5.82 0.16
C ARG A 192 12.73 4.35 0.50
N ARG A 193 12.02 4.05 1.59
CA ARG A 193 11.77 2.65 1.99
C ARG A 193 10.99 1.87 0.94
N ALA A 194 9.94 2.47 0.37
CA ALA A 194 9.09 1.82 -0.61
C ALA A 194 9.85 1.48 -1.91
N LEU A 195 10.65 2.44 -2.41
CA LEU A 195 11.41 2.29 -3.63
C LEU A 195 12.68 1.44 -3.44
N THR A 196 13.31 1.44 -2.27
CA THR A 196 14.34 0.43 -1.95
C THR A 196 13.76 -0.98 -1.92
N THR A 197 12.50 -1.14 -1.47
CA THR A 197 11.84 -2.45 -1.38
C THR A 197 11.36 -2.98 -2.74
N ALA A 198 10.78 -2.09 -3.57
CA ALA A 198 10.04 -2.50 -4.77
C ALA A 198 10.40 -1.70 -6.02
N GLY A 199 11.40 -0.83 -5.97
CA GLY A 199 11.75 0.08 -7.07
C GLY A 199 12.18 -0.61 -8.35
N GLU A 200 12.99 -1.66 -8.24
CA GLU A 200 13.42 -2.45 -9.41
C GLU A 200 12.22 -3.11 -10.10
N ALA A 201 11.34 -3.75 -9.33
CA ALA A 201 10.12 -4.36 -9.83
C ALA A 201 9.16 -3.30 -10.42
N ALA A 202 9.05 -2.14 -9.77
CA ALA A 202 8.22 -1.04 -10.22
C ALA A 202 8.71 -0.43 -11.54
N GLU A 203 10.03 -0.22 -11.69
CA GLU A 203 10.61 0.31 -12.92
C GLU A 203 10.47 -0.69 -14.07
N ARG A 204 10.68 -1.98 -13.82
CA ARG A 204 10.49 -3.02 -14.82
C ARG A 204 9.03 -3.13 -15.26
N GLY A 205 8.10 -3.03 -14.31
CA GLY A 205 6.67 -3.19 -14.59
C GLY A 205 5.99 -1.96 -15.16
N ALA A 206 6.47 -0.75 -14.83
CA ALA A 206 5.85 0.51 -15.24
C ALA A 206 6.90 1.61 -15.50
N PRO A 207 7.78 1.46 -16.50
CA PRO A 207 8.92 2.38 -16.72
C PRO A 207 8.48 3.82 -17.00
N ALA A 208 7.35 4.02 -17.70
CA ALA A 208 6.81 5.36 -17.95
C ALA A 208 6.32 6.05 -16.67
N HIS A 209 5.71 5.30 -15.74
CA HIS A 209 5.24 5.84 -14.46
C HIS A 209 6.42 6.13 -13.53
N MET A 210 7.43 5.25 -13.53
CA MET A 210 8.69 5.50 -12.82
C MET A 210 9.41 6.75 -13.35
N ALA A 211 9.46 6.95 -14.67
CA ALA A 211 10.04 8.15 -15.27
C ALA A 211 9.31 9.43 -14.83
N ALA A 212 7.97 9.39 -14.78
CA ALA A 212 7.17 10.50 -14.28
C ALA A 212 7.40 10.76 -12.78
N LEU A 213 7.54 9.71 -11.97
CA LEU A 213 7.88 9.84 -10.55
C LEU A 213 9.27 10.49 -10.38
N VAL A 214 10.26 10.05 -11.13
CA VAL A 214 11.62 10.62 -11.08
C VAL A 214 11.64 12.09 -11.51
N TYR A 215 10.82 12.45 -12.49
CA TYR A 215 10.62 13.86 -12.84
C TYR A 215 10.12 14.67 -11.63
N CYS A 216 9.10 14.19 -10.92
CA CYS A 216 8.61 14.82 -9.70
C CYS A 216 9.68 14.88 -8.60
N LEU A 217 10.50 13.84 -8.41
CA LEU A 217 11.58 13.82 -7.42
C LEU A 217 12.68 14.84 -7.75
N ARG A 218 13.03 15.00 -9.04
CA ARG A 218 14.00 16.00 -9.49
C ARG A 218 13.49 17.42 -9.29
N ASP A 219 12.25 17.67 -9.65
CA ASP A 219 11.61 18.98 -9.47
C ASP A 219 11.57 19.36 -7.98
N ALA A 220 11.15 18.41 -7.13
CA ALA A 220 11.22 18.53 -5.69
C ALA A 220 12.64 18.83 -5.17
N PHE A 221 13.65 18.09 -5.62
CA PHE A 221 15.04 18.29 -5.22
C PHE A 221 15.57 19.69 -5.57
N LEU A 222 15.15 20.24 -6.72
CA LEU A 222 15.55 21.58 -7.17
C LEU A 222 14.81 22.71 -6.43
N SER A 223 13.71 22.42 -5.75
CA SER A 223 12.99 23.42 -4.96
C SER A 223 13.83 23.94 -3.79
N SER A 224 13.73 25.24 -3.51
CA SER A 224 14.41 25.89 -2.36
C SER A 224 13.83 25.48 -1.01
N ASP A 225 12.58 25.01 -1.00
CA ASP A 225 11.77 24.89 0.23
C ASP A 225 11.92 23.53 0.91
N VAL A 226 12.75 22.66 0.34
CA VAL A 226 12.99 21.29 0.84
C VAL A 226 14.03 21.30 1.96
N PRO A 227 13.70 20.74 3.14
CA PRO A 227 14.66 20.56 4.25
C PRO A 227 15.91 19.79 3.80
N GLU A 228 17.07 20.13 4.37
CA GLU A 228 18.36 19.54 3.99
C GLU A 228 18.36 18.01 4.07
N LYS A 229 17.83 17.45 5.16
CA LYS A 229 17.71 16.00 5.34
C LYS A 229 16.86 15.36 4.23
N ALA A 230 15.69 15.94 3.93
CA ALA A 230 14.85 15.45 2.84
C ALA A 230 15.54 15.60 1.47
N ARG A 231 16.34 16.65 1.26
CA ARG A 231 17.13 16.85 0.04
C ARG A 231 18.20 15.77 -0.13
N LEU A 232 18.88 15.38 0.96
CA LEU A 232 19.82 14.25 0.96
C LEU A 232 19.12 12.93 0.62
N THR A 233 17.97 12.66 1.24
CA THR A 233 17.17 11.45 0.95
C THR A 233 16.67 11.42 -0.50
N LEU A 234 16.31 12.57 -1.07
CA LEU A 234 15.96 12.68 -2.50
C LEU A 234 17.17 12.38 -3.41
N LEU A 235 18.36 12.86 -3.04
CA LEU A 235 19.59 12.58 -3.80
C LEU A 235 19.91 11.08 -3.76
N GLU A 236 19.86 10.46 -2.58
CA GLU A 236 20.05 9.02 -2.40
C GLU A 236 19.11 8.22 -3.30
N LEU A 237 17.82 8.59 -3.34
CA LEU A 237 16.82 7.95 -4.20
C LEU A 237 17.14 8.08 -5.70
N LEU A 238 17.57 9.27 -6.13
CA LEU A 238 17.93 9.52 -7.53
C LEU A 238 19.18 8.72 -7.94
N GLU A 239 20.17 8.63 -7.06
CA GLU A 239 21.36 7.81 -7.26
C GLU A 239 21.05 6.32 -7.23
N LEU A 240 20.23 5.86 -6.29
CA LEU A 240 19.77 4.47 -6.19
C LEU A 240 19.13 4.02 -7.50
N ARG A 241 18.28 4.85 -8.11
CA ARG A 241 17.73 4.53 -9.42
C ARG A 241 18.79 4.56 -10.51
N ALA A 242 19.66 5.59 -10.54
CA ALA A 242 20.68 5.74 -11.57
C ALA A 242 21.68 4.56 -11.58
N SER A 243 21.90 3.92 -10.44
CA SER A 243 22.74 2.73 -10.28
C SER A 243 22.02 1.40 -10.54
N GLY A 244 20.77 1.43 -11.01
CA GLY A 244 19.98 0.22 -11.26
C GLY A 244 19.45 -0.43 -9.98
N TRP A 245 18.98 0.38 -9.04
CA TRP A 245 18.40 -0.03 -7.75
C TRP A 245 19.38 -0.71 -6.78
N LYS A 246 20.68 -0.43 -6.92
CA LYS A 246 21.74 -0.99 -6.07
C LYS A 246 22.81 0.07 -5.80
N LEU A 247 22.88 0.57 -4.58
CA LEU A 247 23.96 1.49 -4.19
C LEU A 247 25.26 0.71 -3.97
N SER A 248 26.38 1.31 -4.37
CA SER A 248 27.71 0.80 -4.05
C SER A 248 27.99 0.91 -2.54
N LEU A 249 29.00 0.18 -2.05
CA LEU A 249 29.43 0.28 -0.65
C LEU A 249 29.87 1.71 -0.29
N GLU A 250 30.56 2.39 -1.18
CA GLU A 250 31.01 3.78 -0.97
C GLU A 250 29.83 4.74 -0.82
N GLN A 251 28.80 4.59 -1.66
CA GLN A 251 27.58 5.38 -1.58
C GLN A 251 26.81 5.09 -0.29
N GLN A 252 26.69 3.83 0.11
CA GLN A 252 26.05 3.46 1.38
C GLN A 252 26.76 4.13 2.56
N LEU A 253 28.09 4.04 2.62
CA LEU A 253 28.89 4.69 3.66
C LEU A 253 28.72 6.21 3.68
N TYR A 254 28.63 6.85 2.51
CA TYR A 254 28.38 8.29 2.40
C TYR A 254 27.05 8.68 3.05
N TYR A 255 25.95 8.04 2.69
CA TYR A 255 24.64 8.39 3.23
C TYR A 255 24.50 8.03 4.72
N THR A 256 25.03 6.88 5.17
CA THR A 256 24.97 6.50 6.60
C THR A 256 25.81 7.42 7.48
N SER A 257 27.02 7.80 7.02
CA SER A 257 27.89 8.70 7.80
C SER A 257 27.35 10.12 7.91
N LEU A 258 26.62 10.59 6.90
CA LEU A 258 25.92 11.88 6.95
C LEU A 258 24.70 11.85 7.88
N GLU A 259 23.97 10.74 7.94
CA GLU A 259 22.89 10.56 8.93
C GLU A 259 23.44 10.59 10.36
N ASP A 260 24.59 9.94 10.62
CA ASP A 260 25.25 9.94 11.92
C ASP A 260 25.78 11.33 12.32
N ALA A 261 26.33 12.08 11.37
CA ALA A 261 26.81 13.44 11.59
C ALA A 261 25.66 14.41 11.91
N ALA A 262 24.54 14.32 11.18
CA ALA A 262 23.35 15.12 11.43
C ALA A 262 22.68 14.77 12.78
N GLY A 263 22.73 13.51 13.21
CA GLY A 263 22.21 13.07 14.52
C GLY A 263 22.96 13.66 15.73
N ASN A 264 24.27 13.92 15.58
CA ASN A 264 25.10 14.46 16.66
C ASN A 264 24.95 15.98 16.86
N GLU A 265 24.53 16.74 15.86
CA GLU A 265 24.35 18.20 15.99
C GLU A 265 23.06 18.61 16.75
N TYR A 266 22.08 17.71 16.87
CA TYR A 266 20.85 17.94 17.64
C TYR A 266 20.88 17.39 19.07
N GLY A 267 21.93 16.65 19.45
CA GLY A 267 22.11 16.11 20.81
C GLY A 267 22.86 17.02 21.78
N ASN A 268 23.25 18.22 21.35
CA ASN A 268 24.05 19.16 22.14
C ASN A 268 23.46 20.58 22.08
N LYS A 269 22.20 20.72 22.48
CA LYS A 269 21.58 22.00 22.88
C LYS A 269 20.64 21.78 24.05
#